data_AF-A0A433Q6Q6-F1
#
_entry.id   AF-A0A433Q6Q6-F1
#
_cell.length_a   1.000
_cell.length_b   1.000
_cell.length_c   1.000
_cell.angle_alpha   90.00
_cell.angle_beta   90.00
_cell.angle_gamma   90.00
#
_symmetry.space_group_name_H-M   'P 1'
#
loop_
_entity.id
_entity.type
_entity.pdbx_description
1 polymer ?
#
loop_
_entity_poly.entity_id
_entity_poly.type
_entity_poly.pdbx_seq_one_letter_code
_entity_poly.pdbx_strand_id
1 'polypeptide(L)'
;KKKKKKKKVTRYRDDTGARVSGPLQLYGTAYDFYSAGDNLTYADHNEIVTSQILQGNFPLDPTGLYLVLLSADVKSQDFCTSICGYHSYAPIAGQKVVIAVIMDGMSCDSSPGIDAMINVLAHELTEALSDPFLDAWVTHTTSGSIVENADKCNLLFGNRVKTLSNSAKWNLEVGGEKFYIQLMIVTPYTVFH
;
A
#
# COMPACT_ATOMS: atom_id res chain seq x y z
N LYS A 1 32.41 -5.54 14.76
CA LYS A 1 30.95 -5.73 14.61
C LYS A 1 30.23 -4.40 14.90
N LYS A 2 29.96 -3.56 13.88
CA LYS A 2 29.26 -2.27 14.07
C LYS A 2 27.75 -2.52 14.18
N LYS A 3 27.20 -2.40 15.40
CA LYS A 3 25.76 -2.47 15.68
C LYS A 3 25.07 -1.25 15.05
N LYS A 4 24.33 -1.43 13.94
CA LYS A 4 23.48 -0.38 13.35
C LYS A 4 22.19 -0.28 14.18
N LYS A 5 22.02 0.84 14.91
CA LYS A 5 20.84 1.16 15.71
C LYS A 5 19.64 1.42 14.79
N LYS A 6 18.57 0.64 14.91
CA LYS A 6 17.30 0.81 14.17
C LYS A 6 16.42 1.87 14.86
N LYS A 7 15.78 2.74 14.08
CA LYS A 7 15.12 3.98 14.54
C LYS A 7 13.66 4.03 14.03
N LYS A 8 12.74 4.48 14.89
CA LYS A 8 11.28 4.70 14.69
C LYS A 8 10.90 5.20 13.28
N VAL A 9 9.70 4.88 12.76
CA VAL A 9 9.11 5.44 11.51
C VAL A 9 9.12 6.97 11.49
N THR A 10 8.96 7.62 12.65
CA THR A 10 9.16 9.08 12.82
C THR A 10 10.62 9.56 12.68
N ARG A 11 11.55 8.72 12.23
CA ARG A 11 12.95 9.04 11.98
C ARG A 11 13.40 8.66 10.57
N TYR A 12 12.54 8.05 9.76
CA TYR A 12 12.73 8.07 8.31
C TYR A 12 12.56 9.53 7.90
N ARG A 13 13.59 10.03 7.26
CA ARG A 13 13.60 11.36 6.68
C ARG A 13 13.81 11.19 5.19
N ASP A 14 13.07 11.93 4.40
CA ASP A 14 13.44 12.12 3.00
C ASP A 14 14.79 12.86 2.89
N ASP A 15 15.27 13.07 1.67
CA ASP A 15 16.52 13.78 1.39
C ASP A 15 16.51 15.25 1.85
N THR A 16 15.33 15.81 2.15
CA THR A 16 15.16 17.16 2.71
C THR A 16 15.15 17.17 4.24
N GLY A 17 15.12 15.99 4.88
CA GLY A 17 15.01 15.86 6.31
C GLY A 17 13.57 15.76 6.83
N ALA A 18 12.53 15.76 5.98
CA ALA A 18 11.13 15.72 6.41
C ALA A 18 10.73 14.31 6.88
N ARG A 19 9.95 14.22 7.96
CA ARG A 19 9.49 12.93 8.50
C ARG A 19 8.17 12.53 7.86
N VAL A 20 7.92 11.21 7.77
CA VAL A 20 6.57 10.67 7.55
C VAL A 20 5.63 11.29 8.59
N SER A 21 4.62 12.02 8.12
CA SER A 21 3.67 12.78 8.94
C SER A 21 2.56 11.88 9.52
N GLY A 22 1.83 12.41 10.50
CA GLY A 22 0.78 11.74 11.28
C GLY A 22 -0.43 11.31 10.47
N PRO A 23 -1.51 10.83 11.12
CA PRO A 23 -2.43 9.86 10.54
C PRO A 23 -3.00 10.32 9.19
N LEU A 24 -2.99 9.40 8.22
CA LEU A 24 -3.65 9.60 6.94
C LEU A 24 -5.11 9.97 7.20
N GLN A 25 -5.54 11.11 6.65
CA GLN A 25 -6.93 11.54 6.72
C GLN A 25 -7.56 11.29 5.36
N LEU A 26 -8.70 10.62 5.35
CA LEU A 26 -9.49 10.47 4.14
C LEU A 26 -10.03 11.85 3.74
N TYR A 27 -9.60 12.35 2.59
CA TYR A 27 -10.14 13.59 2.02
C TYR A 27 -11.55 13.36 1.45
N GLY A 28 -11.71 12.30 0.65
CA GLY A 28 -12.97 11.95 0.01
C GLY A 28 -12.87 10.65 -0.77
N THR A 29 -13.98 10.23 -1.34
CA THR A 29 -14.08 9.05 -2.23
C THR A 29 -14.87 9.41 -3.47
N ALA A 30 -14.59 8.72 -4.56
CA ALA A 30 -15.31 8.82 -5.82
C ALA A 30 -15.40 7.43 -6.44
N TYR A 31 -16.42 7.22 -7.26
CA TYR A 31 -16.56 6.01 -8.05
C TYR A 31 -16.16 6.30 -9.48
N ASP A 32 -15.37 5.41 -10.05
CA ASP A 32 -15.11 5.36 -11.48
C ASP A 32 -15.93 4.21 -12.09
N PHE A 33 -16.74 4.50 -13.10
CA PHE A 33 -17.61 3.52 -13.74
C PHE A 33 -16.98 3.02 -15.04
N TYR A 34 -15.84 2.33 -14.93
CA TYR A 34 -15.10 1.75 -16.04
C TYR A 34 -14.72 2.80 -17.10
N SER A 35 -14.25 3.99 -16.68
CA SER A 35 -13.90 5.06 -17.63
C SER A 35 -12.81 4.64 -18.62
N ALA A 36 -11.95 3.72 -18.19
CA ALA A 36 -10.89 3.10 -19.00
C ALA A 36 -11.19 1.62 -19.36
N GLY A 37 -12.44 1.16 -19.16
CA GLY A 37 -12.84 -0.24 -19.36
C GLY A 37 -12.58 -1.13 -18.13
N ASP A 38 -12.63 -2.45 -18.34
CA ASP A 38 -12.49 -3.50 -17.32
C ASP A 38 -11.17 -4.28 -17.42
N ASN A 39 -10.26 -3.86 -18.29
CA ASN A 39 -8.95 -4.46 -18.48
C ASN A 39 -7.88 -3.36 -18.58
N LEU A 40 -7.28 -3.04 -17.45
CA LEU A 40 -6.46 -1.87 -17.24
C LEU A 40 -4.96 -2.16 -17.40
N THR A 41 -4.24 -1.10 -17.75
CA THR A 41 -2.78 -1.01 -17.73
C THR A 41 -2.35 -0.02 -16.65
N TYR A 42 -1.04 0.03 -16.36
CA TYR A 42 -0.47 1.06 -15.48
C TYR A 42 -0.78 2.50 -15.95
N ALA A 43 -0.90 2.72 -17.26
CA ALA A 43 -1.24 4.02 -17.82
C ALA A 43 -2.71 4.40 -17.53
N ASP A 44 -3.62 3.43 -17.61
CA ASP A 44 -5.04 3.65 -17.34
C ASP A 44 -5.27 4.04 -15.88
N HIS A 45 -4.53 3.45 -14.94
CA HIS A 45 -4.59 3.86 -13.53
C HIS A 45 -4.19 5.32 -13.32
N ASN A 46 -3.14 5.78 -14.02
CA ASN A 46 -2.72 7.19 -13.97
C ASN A 46 -3.79 8.10 -14.59
N GLU A 47 -4.41 7.67 -15.69
CA GLU A 47 -5.47 8.43 -16.35
C GLU A 47 -6.72 8.56 -15.48
N ILE A 48 -7.15 7.49 -14.80
CA ILE A 48 -8.28 7.50 -13.87
C ILE A 48 -8.04 8.55 -12.76
N VAL A 49 -6.88 8.52 -12.09
CA VAL A 49 -6.54 9.50 -11.05
C VAL A 49 -6.48 10.92 -11.62
N THR A 50 -5.84 11.09 -12.78
CA THR A 50 -5.74 12.38 -13.47
C THR A 50 -7.11 12.96 -13.80
N SER A 51 -8.01 12.13 -14.32
CA SER A 51 -9.37 12.50 -14.68
C SER A 51 -10.16 12.98 -13.46
N GLN A 52 -10.09 12.27 -12.33
CA GLN A 52 -10.78 12.65 -11.10
C GLN A 52 -10.27 13.99 -10.53
N ILE A 53 -8.97 14.26 -10.63
CA ILE A 53 -8.38 15.54 -10.21
C ILE A 53 -8.80 16.68 -11.16
N LEU A 54 -8.70 16.47 -12.48
CA LEU A 54 -8.99 17.51 -13.47
C LEU A 54 -10.49 17.84 -13.56
N GLN A 55 -11.37 16.90 -13.23
CA GLN A 55 -12.81 17.14 -13.11
C GLN A 55 -13.20 17.88 -11.82
N GLY A 56 -12.25 18.08 -10.89
CA GLY A 56 -12.48 18.77 -9.63
C GLY A 56 -13.11 17.90 -8.54
N ASN A 57 -13.17 16.57 -8.73
CA ASN A 57 -13.66 15.64 -7.69
C ASN A 57 -12.66 15.54 -6.53
N PHE A 58 -11.35 15.67 -6.84
CA PHE A 58 -10.28 15.75 -5.85
C PHE A 58 -9.36 16.95 -6.14
N PRO A 59 -8.73 17.55 -5.11
CA PRO A 59 -7.73 18.57 -5.31
C PRO A 59 -6.46 17.97 -5.92
N LEU A 60 -5.68 18.78 -6.63
CA LEU A 60 -4.29 18.44 -6.94
C LEU A 60 -3.42 18.66 -5.70
N ASP A 61 -3.21 17.60 -4.94
CA ASP A 61 -2.39 17.59 -3.72
C ASP A 61 -1.11 16.74 -3.90
N PRO A 62 0.08 17.36 -4.03
CA PRO A 62 1.37 16.67 -4.13
C PRO A 62 1.83 16.04 -2.81
N THR A 63 1.14 16.30 -1.70
CA THR A 63 1.36 15.65 -0.40
C THR A 63 0.35 14.55 -0.10
N GLY A 64 -0.65 14.38 -0.97
CA GLY A 64 -1.68 13.36 -0.87
C GLY A 64 -1.29 12.03 -1.50
N LEU A 65 -1.99 10.98 -1.07
CA LEU A 65 -1.97 9.65 -1.68
C LEU A 65 -3.33 9.36 -2.32
N TYR A 66 -3.34 9.04 -3.61
CA TYR A 66 -4.55 8.67 -4.34
C TYR A 66 -4.62 7.15 -4.44
N LEU A 67 -5.65 6.59 -3.80
CA LEU A 67 -5.89 5.15 -3.77
C LEU A 67 -6.90 4.78 -4.85
N VAL A 68 -6.54 3.83 -5.70
CA VAL A 68 -7.46 3.19 -6.64
C VAL A 68 -7.76 1.80 -6.12
N LEU A 69 -9.02 1.55 -5.75
CA LEU A 69 -9.49 0.23 -5.34
C LEU A 69 -10.25 -0.39 -6.50
N LEU A 70 -9.74 -1.48 -7.07
CA LEU A 70 -10.38 -2.16 -8.21
C LEU A 70 -11.49 -3.08 -7.71
N SER A 71 -12.60 -3.13 -8.45
CA SER A 71 -13.65 -4.11 -8.22
C SER A 71 -13.24 -5.51 -8.71
N ALA A 72 -13.90 -6.54 -8.19
CA ALA A 72 -13.56 -7.95 -8.46
C ALA A 72 -13.63 -8.34 -9.95
N ASP A 73 -14.42 -7.63 -10.75
CA ASP A 73 -14.60 -7.86 -12.18
C ASP A 73 -13.64 -7.06 -13.08
N VAL A 74 -12.83 -6.17 -12.51
CA VAL A 74 -11.80 -5.41 -13.24
C VAL A 74 -10.48 -6.17 -13.21
N LYS A 75 -9.88 -6.33 -14.37
CA LYS A 75 -8.54 -6.91 -14.55
C LYS A 75 -7.53 -5.78 -14.72
N SER A 76 -6.30 -6.04 -14.30
CA SER A 76 -5.16 -5.18 -14.57
C SER A 76 -3.98 -6.02 -15.02
N GLN A 77 -3.13 -5.45 -15.87
CA GLN A 77 -1.83 -6.00 -16.21
C GLN A 77 -1.08 -6.44 -14.92
N ASP A 78 -0.44 -7.61 -14.99
CA ASP A 78 0.43 -8.20 -13.94
C ASP A 78 -0.27 -8.60 -12.63
N PHE A 79 -1.53 -8.22 -12.44
CA PHE A 79 -2.30 -8.57 -11.25
C PHE A 79 -2.67 -10.06 -11.30
N CYS A 80 -2.57 -10.74 -10.15
CA CYS A 80 -2.72 -12.20 -10.00
C CYS A 80 -1.69 -13.08 -10.71
N THR A 81 -0.74 -12.50 -11.42
CA THR A 81 0.37 -13.26 -12.03
C THR A 81 1.69 -12.97 -11.34
N SER A 82 1.96 -11.71 -11.03
CA SER A 82 3.22 -11.29 -10.39
C SER A 82 3.03 -10.34 -9.20
N ILE A 83 1.94 -9.58 -9.15
CA ILE A 83 1.67 -8.62 -8.06
C ILE A 83 0.21 -8.67 -7.57
N CYS A 84 -0.03 -8.21 -6.34
CA CYS A 84 -1.35 -8.08 -5.75
C CYS A 84 -1.79 -6.61 -5.58
N GLY A 85 -0.88 -5.68 -5.83
CA GLY A 85 -1.05 -4.25 -5.70
C GLY A 85 0.30 -3.60 -6.02
N TYR A 86 0.30 -2.28 -6.12
CA TYR A 86 1.53 -1.51 -6.18
C TYR A 86 1.28 -0.07 -5.73
N HIS A 87 2.35 0.62 -5.35
CA HIS A 87 2.39 2.06 -5.25
C HIS A 87 3.42 2.65 -6.23
N SER A 88 3.21 3.90 -6.61
CA SER A 88 4.09 4.65 -7.52
C SER A 88 3.79 6.14 -7.42
N TYR A 89 4.25 6.91 -8.41
CA TYR A 89 3.88 8.30 -8.57
C TYR A 89 3.49 8.62 -10.02
N ALA A 90 2.55 9.55 -10.17
CA ALA A 90 2.09 10.04 -11.46
C ALA A 90 2.44 11.54 -11.61
N PRO A 91 2.98 11.98 -12.77
CA PRO A 91 3.13 13.39 -13.08
C PRO A 91 1.78 13.97 -13.56
N ILE A 92 1.12 14.78 -12.73
CA ILE A 92 -0.18 15.39 -13.03
C ILE A 92 -0.05 16.91 -12.96
N ALA A 93 -0.34 17.58 -14.07
CA ALA A 93 -0.26 19.04 -14.19
C ALA A 93 1.09 19.64 -13.70
N GLY A 94 2.20 18.93 -13.94
CA GLY A 94 3.54 19.36 -13.54
C GLY A 94 3.93 19.06 -12.09
N GLN A 95 3.07 18.41 -11.31
CA GLN A 95 3.34 17.95 -9.95
C GLN A 95 3.46 16.42 -9.92
N LYS A 96 4.33 15.88 -9.07
CA LYS A 96 4.29 14.45 -8.73
C LYS A 96 3.22 14.24 -7.66
N VAL A 97 2.33 13.27 -7.88
CA VAL A 97 1.40 12.78 -6.86
C VAL A 97 1.66 11.29 -6.61
N VAL A 98 1.48 10.85 -5.37
CA VAL A 98 1.64 9.44 -5.02
C VAL A 98 0.35 8.71 -5.33
N ILE A 99 0.44 7.55 -5.98
CA ILE A 99 -0.69 6.68 -6.25
C ILE A 99 -0.44 5.30 -5.66
N ALA A 100 -1.50 4.61 -5.23
CA ALA A 100 -1.44 3.17 -5.03
C ALA A 100 -2.69 2.51 -5.60
N VAL A 101 -2.50 1.36 -6.24
CA VAL A 101 -3.56 0.59 -6.87
C VAL A 101 -3.68 -0.74 -6.14
N ILE A 102 -4.82 -0.94 -5.52
CA ILE A 102 -5.13 -2.12 -4.74
C ILE A 102 -6.19 -2.89 -5.48
N MET A 103 -5.94 -4.17 -5.64
CA MET A 103 -6.89 -5.05 -6.28
C MET A 103 -7.89 -5.65 -5.29
N ASP A 104 -9.01 -6.14 -5.81
CA ASP A 104 -9.84 -7.04 -5.04
C ASP A 104 -9.12 -8.38 -4.80
N GLY A 105 -8.97 -8.76 -3.53
CA GLY A 105 -8.23 -9.94 -3.16
C GLY A 105 -8.86 -11.26 -3.62
N MET A 106 -10.18 -11.30 -3.89
CA MET A 106 -10.83 -12.52 -4.41
C MET A 106 -10.46 -12.82 -5.86
N SER A 107 -9.95 -11.84 -6.59
CA SER A 107 -9.63 -12.02 -8.01
C SER A 107 -8.39 -12.91 -8.22
N CYS A 108 -7.53 -13.11 -7.20
CA CYS A 108 -6.32 -13.96 -7.30
C CYS A 108 -6.37 -15.26 -6.50
N ASP A 109 -7.10 -15.29 -5.38
CA ASP A 109 -7.24 -16.49 -4.57
C ASP A 109 -8.63 -16.57 -3.93
N SER A 110 -8.93 -17.72 -3.31
CA SER A 110 -10.19 -17.94 -2.60
C SER A 110 -10.18 -17.40 -1.17
N SER A 111 -9.23 -16.52 -0.83
CA SER A 111 -9.17 -15.86 0.48
C SER A 111 -10.39 -14.95 0.65
N PRO A 112 -10.84 -14.66 1.90
CA PRO A 112 -11.86 -13.67 2.12
C PRO A 112 -11.44 -12.33 1.51
N GLY A 113 -12.18 -11.88 0.49
CA GLY A 113 -11.78 -10.74 -0.36
C GLY A 113 -11.35 -9.50 0.39
N ILE A 114 -12.06 -9.19 1.48
CA ILE A 114 -11.78 -8.00 2.28
C ILE A 114 -10.51 -8.11 3.12
N ASP A 115 -10.18 -9.29 3.66
CA ASP A 115 -8.92 -9.49 4.39
C ASP A 115 -7.72 -9.39 3.44
N ALA A 116 -7.85 -10.00 2.26
CA ALA A 116 -6.82 -9.92 1.23
C ALA A 116 -6.63 -8.49 0.71
N MET A 117 -7.71 -7.78 0.37
CA MET A 117 -7.64 -6.38 -0.07
C MET A 117 -7.04 -5.47 1.01
N ILE A 118 -7.45 -5.63 2.29
CA ILE A 118 -6.91 -4.81 3.39
C ILE A 118 -5.44 -5.16 3.66
N ASN A 119 -5.05 -6.43 3.51
CA ASN A 119 -3.66 -6.84 3.62
C ASN A 119 -2.77 -6.14 2.58
N VAL A 120 -3.18 -6.15 1.32
CA VAL A 120 -2.48 -5.47 0.22
C VAL A 120 -2.51 -3.95 0.44
N LEU A 121 -3.67 -3.37 0.77
CA LEU A 121 -3.76 -1.94 1.07
C LEU A 121 -2.78 -1.53 2.16
N ALA A 122 -2.68 -2.30 3.24
CA ALA A 122 -1.75 -2.02 4.32
C ALA A 122 -0.28 -2.19 3.89
N HIS A 123 0.00 -3.13 2.98
CA HIS A 123 1.32 -3.35 2.39
C HIS A 123 1.74 -2.10 1.58
N GLU A 124 0.95 -1.76 0.57
CA GLU A 124 1.24 -0.65 -0.34
C GLU A 124 1.25 0.70 0.38
N LEU A 125 0.33 0.91 1.34
CA LEU A 125 0.31 2.14 2.12
C LEU A 125 1.58 2.29 2.97
N THR A 126 2.08 1.19 3.55
CA THR A 126 3.29 1.23 4.38
C THR A 126 4.53 1.56 3.56
N GLU A 127 4.59 1.07 2.33
CA GLU A 127 5.68 1.33 1.39
C GLU A 127 5.60 2.74 0.82
N ALA A 128 4.44 3.16 0.31
CA ALA A 128 4.19 4.50 -0.20
C ALA A 128 4.49 5.61 0.83
N LEU A 129 4.21 5.37 2.11
CA LEU A 129 4.53 6.33 3.18
C LEU A 129 6.04 6.42 3.47
N SER A 130 6.82 5.38 3.13
CA SER A 130 8.26 5.34 3.35
C SER A 130 9.10 5.64 2.12
N ASP A 131 8.55 5.41 0.93
CA ASP A 131 9.17 5.63 -0.38
C ASP A 131 8.15 6.17 -1.41
N PRO A 132 7.59 7.37 -1.20
CA PRO A 132 6.51 7.90 -2.03
C PRO A 132 6.88 8.12 -3.50
N PHE A 133 8.16 8.28 -3.82
CA PHE A 133 8.65 8.60 -5.16
C PHE A 133 9.64 7.57 -5.72
N LEU A 134 9.73 6.40 -5.10
CA LEU A 134 10.63 5.30 -5.49
C LEU A 134 12.11 5.73 -5.55
N ASP A 135 12.48 6.63 -4.65
CA ASP A 135 13.82 7.22 -4.53
C ASP A 135 14.39 7.14 -3.11
N ALA A 136 13.71 6.44 -2.20
CA ALA A 136 14.17 6.24 -0.83
C ALA A 136 15.20 5.10 -0.70
N TRP A 137 15.66 4.90 0.53
CA TRP A 137 16.61 3.83 0.84
C TRP A 137 15.92 2.47 0.88
N VAL A 138 16.28 1.59 -0.06
CA VAL A 138 15.80 0.21 -0.11
C VAL A 138 16.82 -0.80 0.42
N THR A 139 16.37 -2.03 0.62
CA THR A 139 17.27 -3.18 0.81
C THR A 139 17.24 -4.10 -0.39
N HIS A 140 18.14 -5.09 -0.43
CA HIS A 140 18.15 -6.09 -1.50
C HIS A 140 18.12 -7.51 -0.94
N THR A 141 17.48 -8.43 -1.67
CA THR A 141 17.67 -9.87 -1.46
C THR A 141 19.10 -10.28 -1.83
N THR A 142 19.46 -11.52 -1.51
CA THR A 142 20.73 -12.11 -1.97
C THR A 142 20.81 -12.21 -3.50
N SER A 143 19.67 -12.28 -4.20
CA SER A 143 19.59 -12.27 -5.67
C SER A 143 19.62 -10.87 -6.28
N GLY A 144 19.71 -9.80 -5.46
CA GLY A 144 19.78 -8.41 -5.90
C GLY A 144 18.43 -7.73 -6.10
N SER A 145 17.31 -8.44 -5.93
CA SER A 145 15.96 -7.86 -6.00
C SER A 145 15.80 -6.80 -4.92
N ILE A 146 15.17 -5.66 -5.26
CA ILE A 146 14.79 -4.63 -4.30
C ILE A 146 13.80 -5.24 -3.29
N VAL A 147 13.91 -4.80 -2.04
CA VAL A 147 13.06 -5.23 -0.92
C VAL A 147 12.75 -4.00 -0.09
N GLU A 148 11.49 -3.65 -0.05
CA GLU A 148 10.94 -2.57 0.75
C GLU A 148 10.61 -3.04 2.17
N ASN A 149 9.90 -2.21 2.95
CA ASN A 149 9.65 -2.51 4.35
C ASN A 149 8.51 -3.53 4.55
N ALA A 150 7.46 -3.52 3.74
CA ALA A 150 6.35 -4.46 3.83
C ALA A 150 6.68 -5.80 3.14
N ASP A 151 7.44 -5.77 2.03
CA ASP A 151 8.04 -6.94 1.38
C ASP A 151 8.71 -7.93 2.34
N LYS A 152 9.42 -7.43 3.36
CA LYS A 152 10.18 -8.25 4.31
C LYS A 152 9.34 -9.23 5.10
N CYS A 153 8.05 -8.93 5.21
CA CYS A 153 7.08 -9.74 5.90
C CYS A 153 5.91 -10.10 4.99
N ASN A 154 6.11 -10.06 3.67
CA ASN A 154 5.12 -10.50 2.72
C ASN A 154 4.62 -11.91 3.09
N LEU A 155 3.32 -12.05 3.26
CA LEU A 155 2.63 -13.28 3.69
C LEU A 155 3.07 -13.85 5.06
N LEU A 156 3.75 -13.07 5.90
CA LEU A 156 4.12 -13.45 7.26
C LEU A 156 3.17 -12.78 8.27
N PHE A 157 2.18 -13.51 8.77
CA PHE A 157 1.11 -12.95 9.64
C PHE A 157 1.43 -12.92 11.15
N GLY A 158 2.63 -13.35 11.53
CA GLY A 158 3.14 -13.29 12.90
C GLY A 158 2.51 -14.28 13.88
N ASN A 159 2.79 -14.07 15.18
CA ASN A 159 2.42 -14.99 16.26
C ASN A 159 1.22 -14.53 17.11
N ARG A 160 0.67 -13.34 16.82
CA ARG A 160 -0.49 -12.77 17.54
C ARG A 160 -1.84 -13.11 16.92
N VAL A 161 -1.85 -14.10 16.02
CA VAL A 161 -3.05 -14.54 15.33
C VAL A 161 -4.00 -15.17 16.34
N LYS A 162 -5.24 -14.71 16.33
CA LYS A 162 -6.36 -15.26 17.07
C LYS A 162 -7.32 -15.95 16.11
N THR A 163 -8.03 -16.94 16.60
CA THR A 163 -9.00 -17.71 15.81
C THR A 163 -10.39 -17.55 16.43
N LEU A 164 -11.37 -17.22 15.58
CA LEU A 164 -12.78 -17.15 15.94
C LEU A 164 -13.40 -18.55 15.97
N SER A 165 -14.62 -18.67 16.51
CA SER A 165 -15.34 -19.95 16.59
C SER A 165 -15.64 -20.58 15.22
N ASN A 166 -15.69 -19.77 14.17
CA ASN A 166 -15.86 -20.21 12.77
C ASN A 166 -14.52 -20.49 12.06
N SER A 167 -13.42 -20.63 12.81
CA SER A 167 -12.05 -20.83 12.29
C SER A 167 -11.44 -19.66 11.54
N ALA A 168 -12.14 -18.53 11.39
CA ALA A 168 -11.56 -17.32 10.80
C ALA A 168 -10.43 -16.79 11.69
N LYS A 169 -9.35 -16.34 11.05
CA LYS A 169 -8.16 -15.81 11.73
C LYS A 169 -8.19 -14.29 11.72
N TRP A 170 -7.60 -13.67 12.72
CA TRP A 170 -7.40 -12.23 12.75
C TRP A 170 -6.22 -11.86 13.63
N ASN A 171 -5.62 -10.70 13.37
CA ASN A 171 -4.52 -10.16 14.18
C ASN A 171 -4.55 -8.62 14.29
N LEU A 172 -5.49 -7.97 13.61
CA LEU A 172 -5.79 -6.55 13.72
C LEU A 172 -7.28 -6.36 14.03
N GLU A 173 -7.61 -5.41 14.90
CA GLU A 173 -8.98 -4.99 15.17
C GLU A 173 -9.07 -3.46 15.06
N VAL A 174 -9.96 -2.97 14.20
CA VAL A 174 -10.17 -1.54 13.92
C VAL A 174 -11.67 -1.28 13.91
N GLY A 175 -12.13 -0.34 14.73
CA GLY A 175 -13.55 0.02 14.78
C GLY A 175 -14.50 -1.13 15.18
N GLY A 176 -13.98 -2.18 15.84
CA GLY A 176 -14.74 -3.39 16.19
C GLY A 176 -14.71 -4.48 15.13
N GLU A 177 -14.23 -4.17 13.92
CA GLU A 177 -14.02 -5.14 12.85
C GLU A 177 -12.65 -5.80 12.97
N LYS A 178 -12.57 -7.08 12.60
CA LYS A 178 -11.37 -7.92 12.74
C LYS A 178 -10.83 -8.28 11.38
N PHE A 179 -9.54 -8.04 11.19
CA PHE A 179 -8.86 -8.26 9.92
C PHE A 179 -7.65 -9.17 10.10
N TYR A 180 -7.33 -9.91 9.04
CA TYR A 180 -6.15 -10.76 8.96
C TYR A 180 -5.11 -10.15 8.02
N ILE A 181 -4.10 -9.50 8.59
CA ILE A 181 -3.07 -8.77 7.83
C ILE A 181 -1.68 -9.31 8.11
N GLN A 182 -0.76 -9.20 7.17
CA GLN A 182 0.64 -9.56 7.37
C GLN A 182 1.29 -8.64 8.41
N LEU A 183 2.42 -9.09 8.95
CA LEU A 183 3.28 -8.21 9.73
C LEU A 183 3.80 -7.11 8.80
N MET A 184 3.69 -5.87 9.25
CA MET A 184 4.37 -4.76 8.60
C MET A 184 5.65 -4.48 9.39
N ILE A 185 6.81 -4.42 8.71
CA ILE A 185 8.01 -3.86 9.35
C ILE A 185 7.90 -2.34 9.34
N VAL A 186 6.95 -1.84 10.12
CA VAL A 186 6.91 -0.46 10.59
C VAL A 186 7.93 -0.45 11.72
N THR A 187 9.14 0.06 11.52
CA THR A 187 10.12 0.03 12.62
C THR A 187 9.68 1.00 13.72
N PRO A 188 9.31 0.50 14.92
CA PRO A 188 9.90 1.06 16.11
C PRO A 188 10.36 -0.01 17.10
N TYR A 189 11.52 0.24 17.70
CA TYR A 189 12.20 -0.53 18.75
C TYR A 189 12.86 -1.85 18.38
N THR A 190 14.17 -1.86 18.59
CA THR A 190 14.92 -3.02 19.06
C THR A 190 15.14 -2.79 20.57
N VAL A 191 14.46 -3.56 21.43
CA VAL A 191 14.92 -3.78 22.81
C VAL A 191 15.66 -5.11 22.80
N PHE A 192 16.97 -5.08 23.06
CA PHE A 192 17.73 -6.24 23.50
C PHE A 192 18.45 -5.82 24.78
N HIS A 193 18.35 -6.66 25.82
CA HIS A 193 19.21 -6.57 27.01
C HIS A 193 20.68 -6.75 26.59
#